data_AF-A0A849ZFS3-F1
#
_entry.id   AF-A0A849ZFS3-F1
#
_cell.length_a   1.000
_cell.length_b   1.000
_cell.length_c   1.000
_cell.angle_alpha   90.00
_cell.angle_beta   90.00
_cell.angle_gamma   90.00
#
_symmetry.space_group_name_H-M   'P 1'
#
loop_
_entity.id
_entity.type
_entity.pdbx_description
1 polymer ?
#
loop_
_entity_poly.entity_id
_entity_poly.type
_entity_poly.pdbx_seq_one_letter_code
_entity_poly.pdbx_strand_id
1 'polypeptide(L)'
;MRTIDEVVGFLRATAIAADGGSLPPPVGVFARAYHRITLEIVARIADGFFEDPSWLAEFDVRFAGTYKAAIERPADRAACWRIAFDMAERGTKTPMRHLLLGINAHMRYDLCTVLLGGFVEADKRDARRRDFVAVNRAMKLAIGPIQSILHGAYGEWLERADAFGLGVDELLTYERFADWRGRAWDDAMSIYAGKLTLADVDARVAREAKWIARLPI
;
A
#
# COMPACT_ATOMS: atom_id res chain seq x y z
N MET A 1 -2.84 15.80 6.71
CA MET A 1 -4.16 15.32 6.27
C MET A 1 -4.96 14.99 7.52
N ARG A 2 -6.26 15.27 7.52
CA ARG A 2 -7.18 15.13 8.65
C ARG A 2 -8.43 14.33 8.32
N THR A 3 -8.81 14.22 7.06
CA THR A 3 -10.02 13.52 6.61
C THR A 3 -9.73 12.61 5.42
N ILE A 4 -10.60 11.63 5.20
CA ILE A 4 -10.48 10.72 4.05
C ILE A 4 -10.63 11.46 2.71
N ASP A 5 -11.40 12.55 2.66
CA ASP A 5 -11.50 13.39 1.47
C ASP A 5 -10.16 14.09 1.15
N GLU A 6 -9.44 14.54 2.19
CA GLU A 6 -8.09 15.07 2.01
C GLU A 6 -7.11 14.00 1.52
N VAL A 7 -7.30 12.72 1.92
CA VAL A 7 -6.52 11.58 1.40
C VAL A 7 -6.79 11.40 -0.10
N VAL A 8 -8.06 11.33 -0.50
CA VAL A 8 -8.47 11.23 -1.91
C VAL A 8 -7.85 12.37 -2.73
N GLY A 9 -7.96 13.61 -2.24
CA GLY A 9 -7.36 14.78 -2.87
C GLY A 9 -5.84 14.68 -3.00
N PHE A 10 -5.15 14.25 -1.94
CA PHE A 10 -3.69 14.06 -1.93
C PHE A 10 -3.23 13.01 -2.95
N LEU A 11 -3.90 11.85 -3.02
CA LEU A 11 -3.52 10.78 -3.94
C LEU A 11 -3.75 11.20 -5.40
N ARG A 12 -4.85 11.90 -5.68
CA ARG A 12 -5.10 12.50 -7.00
C ARG A 12 -4.04 13.53 -7.38
N ALA A 13 -3.71 14.44 -6.46
CA ALA A 13 -2.68 15.46 -6.69
C ALA A 13 -1.29 14.83 -6.91
N THR A 14 -0.96 13.78 -6.18
CA THR A 14 0.29 13.02 -6.35
C THR A 14 0.38 12.39 -7.74
N ALA A 15 -0.71 11.80 -8.23
CA ALA A 15 -0.77 11.27 -9.59
C ALA A 15 -0.58 12.36 -10.66
N ILE A 16 -1.27 13.50 -10.52
CA ILE A 16 -1.13 14.64 -11.43
C ILE A 16 0.30 15.20 -11.43
N ALA A 17 0.92 15.32 -10.26
CA ALA A 17 2.30 15.79 -10.15
C ALA A 17 3.29 14.85 -10.84
N ALA A 18 3.06 13.54 -10.79
CA ALA A 18 3.86 12.56 -11.53
C ALA A 18 3.66 12.68 -13.05
N ASP A 19 2.42 12.85 -13.51
CA ASP A 19 2.11 13.03 -14.93
C ASP A 19 2.70 14.35 -15.48
N GLY A 20 2.76 15.39 -14.65
CA GLY A 20 3.42 16.67 -14.94
C GLY A 20 4.96 16.66 -14.77
N GLY A 21 5.56 15.51 -14.46
CA GLY A 21 7.02 15.36 -14.32
C GLY A 21 7.63 15.94 -13.05
N SER A 22 6.82 16.43 -12.10
CA SER A 22 7.29 16.94 -10.81
C SER A 22 7.58 15.82 -9.81
N LEU A 23 7.05 14.62 -10.05
CA LEU A 23 7.39 13.40 -9.33
C LEU A 23 7.75 12.29 -10.33
N PRO A 24 8.54 11.27 -9.93
CA PRO A 24 8.83 10.14 -10.79
C PRO A 24 7.52 9.45 -11.24
N PRO A 25 7.38 9.06 -12.53
CA PRO A 25 6.18 8.39 -13.03
C PRO A 25 5.71 7.19 -12.19
N PRO A 26 6.61 6.35 -11.63
CA PRO A 26 6.18 5.23 -10.80
C PRO A 26 5.49 5.62 -9.48
N VAL A 27 5.77 6.81 -8.94
CA VAL A 27 5.06 7.36 -7.78
C VAL A 27 3.60 7.59 -8.14
N GLY A 28 3.34 8.11 -9.36
CA GLY A 28 1.99 8.30 -9.89
C GLY A 28 1.23 6.98 -10.10
N VAL A 29 1.91 5.92 -10.53
CA VAL A 29 1.29 4.58 -10.68
C VAL A 29 0.74 4.07 -9.36
N PHE A 30 1.59 4.09 -8.33
CA PHE A 30 1.18 3.64 -7.01
C PHE A 30 0.07 4.55 -6.43
N ALA A 31 0.19 5.87 -6.58
CA ALA A 31 -0.83 6.82 -6.13
C ALA A 31 -2.20 6.58 -6.79
N ARG A 32 -2.25 6.26 -8.09
CA ARG A 32 -3.50 5.91 -8.79
C ARG A 32 -4.14 4.62 -8.27
N ALA A 33 -3.34 3.57 -8.08
CA ALA A 33 -3.82 2.30 -7.53
C ALA A 33 -4.37 2.50 -6.10
N TYR A 34 -3.64 3.25 -5.27
CA TYR A 34 -4.05 3.55 -3.91
C TYR A 34 -5.31 4.43 -3.87
N HIS A 35 -5.40 5.46 -4.72
CA HIS A 35 -6.58 6.31 -4.85
C HIS A 35 -7.82 5.49 -5.18
N ARG A 36 -7.72 4.52 -6.09
CA ARG A 36 -8.84 3.65 -6.46
C ARG A 36 -9.32 2.79 -5.29
N ILE A 37 -8.40 2.21 -4.52
CA ILE A 37 -8.74 1.45 -3.30
C ILE A 37 -9.43 2.37 -2.29
N THR A 38 -8.87 3.56 -2.06
CA THR A 38 -9.40 4.52 -1.08
C THR A 38 -10.83 4.93 -1.41
N LEU A 39 -11.15 5.17 -2.69
CA LEU A 39 -12.52 5.47 -3.12
C LEU A 39 -13.50 4.31 -2.83
N GLU A 40 -13.08 3.06 -2.99
CA GLU A 40 -13.92 1.91 -2.62
C GLU A 40 -14.13 1.88 -1.10
N ILE A 41 -13.10 2.15 -0.29
CA ILE A 41 -13.23 2.23 1.16
C ILE A 41 -14.20 3.34 1.58
N VAL A 42 -14.11 4.53 0.96
CA VAL A 42 -15.06 5.64 1.19
C VAL A 42 -16.49 5.19 0.94
N ALA A 43 -16.75 4.52 -0.19
CA ALA A 43 -18.09 4.01 -0.52
C ALA A 43 -18.58 3.00 0.54
N ARG A 44 -17.73 2.08 0.98
CA ARG A 44 -18.08 1.07 2.00
C ARG A 44 -18.32 1.67 3.38
N ILE A 45 -17.59 2.73 3.73
CA ILE A 45 -17.86 3.50 4.96
C ILE A 45 -19.26 4.11 4.87
N ALA A 46 -19.61 4.72 3.74
CA ALA A 46 -20.93 5.34 3.54
C ALA A 46 -22.08 4.32 3.60
N ASP A 47 -21.85 3.10 3.11
CA ASP A 47 -22.83 2.01 3.11
C ASP A 47 -22.97 1.27 4.46
N GLY A 48 -22.25 1.70 5.50
CA GLY A 48 -22.32 1.07 6.83
C GLY A 48 -21.70 -0.33 6.88
N PHE A 49 -20.73 -0.62 6.02
CA PHE A 49 -20.10 -1.95 5.92
C PHE A 49 -19.21 -2.33 7.11
N PHE A 50 -18.70 -1.32 7.82
CA PHE A 50 -17.74 -1.48 8.93
C PHE A 50 -18.41 -1.29 10.29
N GLU A 51 -17.92 -1.99 11.30
CA GLU A 51 -18.42 -1.91 12.68
C GLU A 51 -18.12 -0.54 13.30
N ASP A 52 -16.93 0.02 13.06
CA ASP A 52 -16.51 1.36 13.47
C ASP A 52 -15.98 2.17 12.27
N PRO A 53 -16.87 2.84 11.52
CA PRO A 53 -16.47 3.66 10.37
C PRO A 53 -15.59 4.85 10.75
N SER A 54 -15.69 5.37 11.98
CA SER A 54 -14.88 6.49 12.45
C SER A 54 -13.43 6.07 12.68
N TRP A 55 -13.21 4.92 13.31
CA TRP A 55 -11.88 4.35 13.46
C TRP A 55 -11.24 4.03 12.11
N LEU A 56 -12.01 3.50 11.16
CA LEU A 56 -11.48 3.20 9.83
C LEU A 56 -11.11 4.47 9.05
N ALA A 57 -11.92 5.53 9.13
CA ALA A 57 -11.56 6.81 8.53
C ALA A 57 -10.28 7.41 9.14
N GLU A 58 -10.10 7.33 10.46
CA GLU A 58 -8.84 7.76 11.10
C GLU A 58 -7.66 6.89 10.67
N PHE A 59 -7.86 5.57 10.60
CA PHE A 59 -6.87 4.61 10.11
C PHE A 59 -6.40 4.97 8.69
N ASP A 60 -7.33 5.26 7.78
CA ASP A 60 -7.04 5.62 6.39
C ASP A 60 -6.22 6.93 6.30
N VAL A 61 -6.60 7.95 7.09
CA VAL A 61 -5.84 9.22 7.19
C VAL A 61 -4.42 9.00 7.68
N ARG A 62 -4.24 8.20 8.74
CA ARG A 62 -2.91 7.86 9.27
C ARG A 62 -2.09 7.08 8.25
N PHE A 63 -2.72 6.15 7.55
CA PHE A 63 -2.08 5.30 6.54
C PHE A 63 -1.66 6.06 5.29
N ALA A 64 -2.50 6.96 4.78
CA ALA A 64 -2.06 7.89 3.74
C ALA A 64 -0.95 8.84 4.23
N GLY A 65 -0.97 9.19 5.52
CA GLY A 65 0.07 9.99 6.16
C GLY A 65 1.47 9.37 6.08
N THR A 66 1.60 8.04 6.20
CA THR A 66 2.91 7.37 6.09
C THR A 66 3.46 7.44 4.67
N TYR A 67 2.61 7.24 3.66
CA TYR A 67 3.02 7.38 2.25
C TYR A 67 3.38 8.83 1.91
N LYS A 68 2.60 9.81 2.40
CA LYS A 68 2.93 11.24 2.26
C LYS A 68 4.30 11.56 2.88
N ALA A 69 4.57 11.05 4.09
CA ALA A 69 5.86 11.22 4.74
C ALA A 69 7.00 10.58 3.92
N ALA A 70 6.77 9.41 3.32
CA ALA A 70 7.75 8.77 2.43
C ALA A 70 8.05 9.63 1.20
N ILE A 71 7.07 10.36 0.64
CA ILE A 71 7.32 11.29 -0.47
C ILE A 71 8.13 12.51 0.02
N GLU A 72 7.66 13.17 1.07
CA GLU A 72 8.13 14.51 1.47
C GLU A 72 9.39 14.52 2.33
N ARG A 73 9.72 13.41 3.00
CA ARG A 73 10.82 13.31 3.97
C ARG A 73 11.79 12.20 3.59
N PRO A 74 12.59 12.38 2.51
CA PRO A 74 13.49 11.34 2.02
C PRO A 74 14.50 10.84 3.07
N ALA A 75 14.96 11.73 3.96
CA ALA A 75 15.91 11.41 5.02
C ALA A 75 15.34 10.44 6.09
N ASP A 76 14.02 10.47 6.29
CA ASP A 76 13.34 9.70 7.33
C ASP A 76 12.75 8.38 6.79
N ARG A 77 12.94 8.09 5.50
CA ARG A 77 12.37 6.90 4.87
C ARG A 77 12.92 5.62 5.51
N ALA A 78 11.99 4.73 5.86
CA ALA A 78 12.28 3.33 6.13
C ALA A 78 13.05 2.69 4.95
N ALA A 79 13.86 1.68 5.23
CA ALA A 79 14.70 1.03 4.23
C ALA A 79 13.88 0.47 3.06
N CYS A 80 12.69 -0.08 3.32
CA CYS A 80 11.80 -0.57 2.26
C CYS A 80 11.34 0.55 1.31
N TRP A 81 11.02 1.73 1.83
CA TRP A 81 10.65 2.90 1.03
C TRP A 81 11.84 3.49 0.29
N ARG A 82 13.02 3.57 0.91
CA ARG A 82 14.24 4.01 0.22
C ARG A 82 14.49 3.18 -1.03
N ILE A 83 14.43 1.85 -0.93
CA ILE A 83 14.60 0.96 -2.09
C ILE A 83 13.57 1.25 -3.19
N ALA A 84 12.30 1.48 -2.82
CA ALA A 84 11.24 1.78 -3.77
C ALA A 84 11.49 3.10 -4.54
N PHE A 85 11.86 4.17 -3.81
CA PHE A 85 12.11 5.48 -4.40
C PHE A 85 13.45 5.54 -5.16
N ASP A 86 14.53 4.94 -4.64
CA ASP A 86 15.81 4.83 -5.35
C ASP A 86 15.64 4.13 -6.70
N MET A 87 14.78 3.12 -6.75
CA MET A 87 14.45 2.44 -8.01
C MET A 87 13.67 3.37 -8.95
N ALA A 88 12.68 4.10 -8.43
CA ALA A 88 11.87 5.05 -9.21
C ALA A 88 12.72 6.17 -9.83
N GLU A 89 13.71 6.67 -9.09
CA GLU A 89 14.63 7.73 -9.55
C GLU A 89 15.61 7.25 -10.63
N ARG A 90 15.96 5.96 -10.65
CA ARG A 90 16.83 5.36 -11.69
C ARG A 90 16.16 5.22 -13.05
N GLY A 91 14.87 5.56 -13.18
CA GLY A 91 14.17 5.60 -14.46
C GLY A 91 14.00 4.24 -15.13
N THR A 92 13.98 3.15 -14.36
CA THR A 92 13.78 1.81 -14.93
C THR A 92 12.40 1.73 -15.58
N LYS A 93 12.33 1.23 -16.83
CA LYS A 93 11.10 1.19 -17.65
C LYS A 93 10.05 0.17 -17.20
N THR A 94 10.02 -0.23 -15.94
CA THR A 94 9.21 -1.36 -15.44
C THR A 94 8.22 -0.89 -14.38
N PRO A 95 7.12 -0.22 -14.79
CA PRO A 95 6.07 0.27 -13.89
C PRO A 95 5.61 -0.74 -12.84
N MET A 96 5.51 -2.02 -13.21
CA MET A 96 5.11 -3.10 -12.32
C MET A 96 6.07 -3.29 -11.15
N ARG A 97 7.39 -3.29 -11.39
CA ARG A 97 8.39 -3.42 -10.32
C ARG A 97 8.18 -2.34 -9.26
N HIS A 98 7.93 -1.10 -9.68
CA HIS A 98 7.70 -0.01 -8.75
C HIS A 98 6.36 -0.12 -8.03
N LEU A 99 5.30 -0.56 -8.71
CA LEU A 99 4.03 -0.84 -8.06
C LEU A 99 4.20 -1.89 -6.95
N LEU A 100 4.86 -3.01 -7.26
CA LEU A 100 5.13 -4.07 -6.29
C LEU A 100 6.00 -3.59 -5.13
N LEU A 101 7.00 -2.74 -5.39
CA LEU A 101 7.82 -2.13 -4.34
C LEU A 101 7.00 -1.19 -3.43
N GLY A 102 6.13 -0.38 -4.02
CA GLY A 102 5.21 0.50 -3.28
C GLY A 102 4.20 -0.28 -2.45
N ILE A 103 3.56 -1.30 -3.03
CA ILE A 103 2.66 -2.20 -2.31
C ILE A 103 3.40 -2.92 -1.18
N ASN A 104 4.61 -3.43 -1.43
CA ASN A 104 5.41 -4.11 -0.42
C ASN A 104 5.71 -3.21 0.78
N ALA A 105 6.12 -1.96 0.56
CA ALA A 105 6.38 -1.02 1.64
C ALA A 105 5.06 -0.62 2.35
N HIS A 106 4.03 -0.29 1.60
CA HIS A 106 2.79 0.25 2.14
C HIS A 106 1.93 -0.82 2.86
N MET A 107 1.66 -1.96 2.22
CA MET A 107 0.82 -3.02 2.80
C MET A 107 1.51 -3.86 3.87
N ARG A 108 2.77 -3.55 4.23
CA ARG A 108 3.50 -4.34 5.24
C ARG A 108 4.12 -3.45 6.30
N TYR A 109 5.00 -2.53 5.90
CA TYR A 109 5.67 -1.64 6.84
C TYR A 109 4.74 -0.54 7.35
N ASP A 110 4.07 0.17 6.43
CA ASP A 110 3.19 1.29 6.82
C ASP A 110 1.97 0.79 7.61
N LEU A 111 1.33 -0.31 7.18
CA LEU A 111 0.19 -0.88 7.92
C LEU A 111 0.59 -1.25 9.35
N CYS A 112 1.74 -1.90 9.53
CA CYS A 112 2.25 -2.21 10.86
C CYS A 112 2.44 -0.92 11.66
N THR A 113 3.11 0.09 11.07
CA THR A 113 3.37 1.39 11.71
C THR A 113 2.09 2.08 12.19
N VAL A 114 1.03 2.11 11.36
CA VAL A 114 -0.24 2.78 11.70
C VAL A 114 -0.97 2.12 12.86
N LEU A 115 -0.86 0.79 12.98
CA LEU A 115 -1.49 0.01 14.06
C LEU A 115 -0.80 0.21 15.43
N LEU A 116 0.37 0.84 15.46
CA LEU A 116 1.14 1.11 16.69
C LEU A 116 0.69 2.41 17.39
N GLY A 117 1.37 2.76 18.48
CA GLY A 117 1.15 4.04 19.20
C GLY A 117 -0.16 4.11 19.96
N GLY A 118 -0.70 2.96 20.40
CA GLY A 118 -1.97 2.89 21.14
C GLY A 118 -3.21 2.99 20.26
N PHE A 119 -3.06 2.95 18.93
CA PHE A 119 -4.16 3.03 17.98
C PHE A 119 -5.06 1.79 17.95
N VAL A 120 -4.54 0.67 18.48
CA VAL A 120 -5.30 -0.55 18.72
C VAL A 120 -5.38 -0.75 20.22
N GLU A 121 -6.49 -0.30 20.82
CA GLU A 121 -6.72 -0.46 22.26
C GLU A 121 -6.85 -1.95 22.62
N ALA A 122 -6.33 -2.36 23.77
CA ALA A 122 -6.27 -3.78 24.15
C ALA A 122 -7.66 -4.42 24.29
N ASP A 123 -8.62 -3.67 24.83
CA ASP A 123 -10.02 -4.07 25.03
C ASP A 123 -10.84 -4.05 23.74
N LYS A 124 -10.46 -3.25 22.74
CA LYS A 124 -11.13 -3.18 21.43
C LYS A 124 -10.46 -3.97 20.33
N ARG A 125 -9.33 -4.63 20.61
CA ARG A 125 -8.47 -5.29 19.62
C ARG A 125 -9.23 -6.20 18.66
N ASP A 126 -10.16 -7.01 19.16
CA ASP A 126 -10.92 -7.93 18.32
C ASP A 126 -11.88 -7.19 17.38
N ALA A 127 -12.51 -6.12 17.84
CA ALA A 127 -13.35 -5.26 16.99
C ALA A 127 -12.51 -4.56 15.91
N ARG A 128 -11.36 -3.99 16.30
CA ARG A 128 -10.40 -3.38 15.36
C ARG A 128 -9.93 -4.39 14.32
N ARG A 129 -9.68 -5.63 14.73
CA ARG A 129 -9.27 -6.72 13.83
C ARG A 129 -10.36 -7.05 12.82
N ARG A 130 -11.63 -7.11 13.25
CA ARG A 130 -12.75 -7.41 12.35
C ARG A 130 -12.89 -6.37 11.24
N ASP A 131 -12.81 -5.08 11.56
CA ASP A 131 -12.82 -4.01 10.55
C ASP A 131 -11.55 -4.02 9.68
N PHE A 132 -10.38 -4.21 10.28
CA PHE A 132 -9.12 -4.32 9.54
C PHE A 132 -9.15 -5.45 8.50
N VAL A 133 -9.76 -6.60 8.85
CA VAL A 133 -9.96 -7.74 7.95
C VAL A 133 -11.11 -7.49 6.97
N ALA A 134 -12.15 -6.76 7.37
CA ALA A 134 -13.27 -6.40 6.48
C ALA A 134 -12.78 -5.57 5.28
N VAL A 135 -11.75 -4.74 5.46
CA VAL A 135 -11.08 -4.03 4.35
C VAL A 135 -10.58 -4.99 3.28
N ASN A 136 -10.11 -6.19 3.62
CA ASN A 136 -9.67 -7.17 2.61
C ASN A 136 -10.83 -7.51 1.67
N ARG A 137 -12.04 -7.73 2.22
CA ARG A 137 -13.25 -8.03 1.43
C ARG A 137 -13.64 -6.86 0.54
N ALA A 138 -13.52 -5.63 1.03
CA ALA A 138 -13.72 -4.43 0.21
C ALA A 138 -12.69 -4.34 -0.92
N MET A 139 -11.41 -4.62 -0.63
CA MET A 139 -10.34 -4.64 -1.63
C MET A 139 -10.55 -5.69 -2.71
N LYS A 140 -11.15 -6.86 -2.41
CA LYS A 140 -11.45 -7.90 -3.41
C LYS A 140 -12.21 -7.34 -4.62
N LEU A 141 -13.11 -6.39 -4.38
CA LEU A 141 -13.93 -5.76 -5.41
C LEU A 141 -13.19 -4.63 -6.15
N ALA A 142 -12.11 -4.10 -5.56
CA ALA A 142 -11.25 -3.10 -6.16
C ALA A 142 -10.11 -3.69 -7.03
N ILE A 143 -9.79 -4.99 -6.91
CA ILE A 143 -8.69 -5.63 -7.65
C ILE A 143 -8.89 -5.53 -9.17
N GLY A 144 -10.09 -5.84 -9.69
CA GLY A 144 -10.39 -5.74 -11.12
C GLY A 144 -10.15 -4.33 -11.70
N PRO A 145 -10.68 -3.27 -11.07
CA PRO A 145 -10.35 -1.89 -11.43
C PRO A 145 -8.87 -1.54 -11.38
N ILE A 146 -8.10 -2.05 -10.41
CA ILE A 146 -6.64 -1.83 -10.36
C ILE A 146 -5.96 -2.49 -11.56
N GLN A 147 -6.33 -3.73 -11.89
CA GLN A 147 -5.81 -4.42 -13.09
C GLN A 147 -6.14 -3.62 -14.36
N SER A 148 -7.34 -3.04 -14.47
CA SER A 148 -7.72 -2.18 -15.60
C SER A 148 -6.90 -0.90 -15.67
N ILE A 149 -6.60 -0.24 -14.53
CA ILE A 149 -5.69 0.92 -14.49
C ILE A 149 -4.31 0.54 -15.00
N LEU A 150 -3.80 -0.63 -14.59
CA LEU A 150 -2.48 -1.12 -15.02
C LEU A 150 -2.48 -1.48 -16.51
N HIS A 151 -3.56 -2.08 -17.01
CA HIS A 151 -3.71 -2.41 -18.42
C HIS A 151 -3.84 -1.15 -19.30
N GLY A 152 -4.64 -0.17 -18.88
CA GLY A 152 -4.80 1.10 -19.62
C GLY A 152 -3.53 1.95 -19.63
N ALA A 153 -2.72 1.90 -18.56
CA ALA A 153 -1.48 2.64 -18.49
C ALA A 153 -0.28 1.90 -19.12
N TYR A 154 -0.28 0.57 -19.13
CA TYR A 154 0.92 -0.26 -19.43
C TYR A 154 0.63 -1.57 -20.20
N GLY A 155 -0.50 -1.67 -20.90
CA GLY A 155 -0.98 -2.88 -21.59
C GLY A 155 0.07 -3.58 -22.44
N GLU A 156 0.84 -2.85 -23.25
CA GLU A 156 1.88 -3.43 -24.11
C GLU A 156 3.00 -4.16 -23.34
N TRP A 157 3.28 -3.77 -22.10
CA TRP A 157 4.27 -4.43 -21.25
C TRP A 157 3.67 -5.66 -20.55
N LEU A 158 2.41 -5.55 -20.09
CA LEU A 158 1.68 -6.66 -19.47
C LEU A 158 1.52 -7.83 -20.44
N GLU A 159 1.15 -7.55 -21.69
CA GLU A 159 1.04 -8.57 -22.75
C GLU A 159 2.36 -9.30 -23.02
N ARG A 160 3.50 -8.59 -22.90
CA ARG A 160 4.83 -9.20 -23.03
C ARG A 160 5.19 -10.06 -21.82
N ALA A 161 4.85 -9.63 -20.60
CA ALA A 161 5.16 -10.38 -19.38
C ALA A 161 4.34 -11.68 -19.28
N ASP A 162 3.06 -11.65 -19.64
CA ASP A 162 2.18 -12.82 -19.68
C ASP A 162 2.69 -13.86 -20.70
N ALA A 163 3.24 -13.41 -21.84
CA ALA A 163 3.83 -14.28 -22.85
C ALA A 163 5.07 -15.06 -22.37
N PHE A 164 5.72 -14.65 -21.27
CA PHE A 164 6.86 -15.35 -20.65
C PHE A 164 6.48 -16.17 -19.41
N GLY A 165 5.19 -16.29 -19.07
CA GLY A 165 4.73 -17.02 -17.89
C GLY A 165 5.12 -16.35 -16.56
N LEU A 166 5.44 -15.04 -16.58
CA LEU A 166 5.76 -14.23 -15.41
C LEU A 166 4.52 -13.44 -14.95
N GLY A 167 3.42 -14.16 -14.73
CA GLY A 167 2.11 -13.60 -14.44
C GLY A 167 2.10 -12.67 -13.23
N VAL A 168 1.88 -11.39 -13.46
CA VAL A 168 1.71 -10.36 -12.42
C VAL A 168 0.35 -10.44 -11.74
N ASP A 169 -0.61 -11.08 -12.41
CA ASP A 169 -1.89 -11.51 -11.88
C ASP A 169 -1.72 -12.46 -10.67
N GLU A 170 -0.72 -13.34 -10.66
CA GLU A 170 -0.39 -14.18 -9.50
C GLU A 170 0.18 -13.38 -8.30
N LEU A 171 0.78 -12.21 -8.57
CA LEU A 171 1.35 -11.31 -7.56
C LEU A 171 0.31 -10.36 -6.97
N LEU A 172 -0.77 -10.07 -7.70
CA LEU A 172 -1.82 -9.12 -7.33
C LEU A 172 -3.14 -9.85 -7.02
N THR A 173 -3.06 -10.98 -6.32
CA THR A 173 -4.23 -11.75 -5.89
C THR A 173 -4.81 -11.24 -4.57
N TYR A 174 -6.10 -11.50 -4.38
CA TYR A 174 -6.80 -11.22 -3.13
C TYR A 174 -6.13 -11.94 -1.95
N GLU A 175 -5.78 -13.22 -2.14
CA GLU A 175 -5.17 -14.06 -1.11
C GLU A 175 -3.84 -13.46 -0.64
N ARG A 176 -3.01 -12.98 -1.57
CA ARG A 176 -1.71 -12.39 -1.24
C ARG A 176 -1.85 -11.06 -0.52
N PHE A 177 -2.79 -10.19 -0.92
CA PHE A 177 -3.07 -8.96 -0.19
C PHE A 177 -3.61 -9.22 1.21
N ALA A 178 -4.55 -10.16 1.36
CA ALA A 178 -5.11 -10.53 2.65
C ALA A 178 -4.02 -11.07 3.59
N ASP A 179 -3.11 -11.89 3.06
CA ASP A 179 -1.98 -12.47 3.78
C ASP A 179 -0.93 -11.42 4.18
N TRP A 180 -0.57 -10.48 3.29
CA TRP A 180 0.31 -9.35 3.63
C TRP A 180 -0.26 -8.46 4.73
N ARG A 181 -1.56 -8.12 4.62
CA ARG A 181 -2.26 -7.32 5.63
C ARG A 181 -2.34 -8.07 6.96
N GLY A 182 -2.63 -9.36 6.93
CA GLY A 182 -2.63 -10.23 8.12
C GLY A 182 -1.27 -10.24 8.82
N ARG A 183 -0.17 -10.38 8.06
CA ARG A 183 1.18 -10.29 8.62
C ARG A 183 1.49 -8.94 9.25
N ALA A 184 1.06 -7.83 8.62
CA ALA A 184 1.25 -6.50 9.19
C ALA A 184 0.53 -6.34 10.55
N TRP A 185 -0.66 -6.93 10.68
CA TRP A 185 -1.38 -6.99 11.95
C TRP A 185 -0.62 -7.81 12.99
N ASP A 186 -0.19 -9.03 12.63
CA ASP A 186 0.55 -9.92 13.53
C ASP A 186 1.89 -9.33 13.97
N ASP A 187 2.56 -8.59 13.09
CA ASP A 187 3.77 -7.84 13.39
C ASP A 187 3.50 -6.75 14.43
N ALA A 188 2.44 -5.95 14.25
CA ALA A 188 2.06 -4.93 15.23
C ALA A 188 1.74 -5.55 16.60
N MET A 189 1.01 -6.68 16.61
CA MET A 189 0.72 -7.39 17.86
C MET A 189 1.97 -7.97 18.52
N SER A 190 2.94 -8.44 17.73
CA SER A 190 4.23 -8.92 18.22
C SER A 190 5.09 -7.79 18.80
N ILE A 191 5.01 -6.58 18.22
CA ILE A 191 5.65 -5.39 18.79
C ILE A 191 5.00 -5.01 20.12
N TYR A 192 3.66 -4.99 20.21
CA TYR A 192 2.97 -4.76 21.50
C TYR A 192 3.32 -5.81 22.56
N ALA A 193 3.63 -7.04 22.15
CA ALA A 193 4.08 -8.11 23.05
C ALA A 193 5.58 -8.06 23.38
N GLY A 194 6.33 -7.07 22.88
CA GLY A 194 7.77 -6.93 23.10
C GLY A 194 8.63 -7.97 22.38
N LYS A 195 8.08 -8.68 21.37
CA LYS A 195 8.76 -9.76 20.64
C LYS A 195 9.47 -9.29 19.37
N LEU A 196 9.06 -8.16 18.82
CA LEU A 196 9.62 -7.54 17.62
C LEU A 196 9.78 -6.04 17.84
N THR A 197 10.66 -5.43 17.05
CA THR A 197 10.73 -3.97 16.88
C THR A 197 10.24 -3.57 15.49
N LEU A 198 9.88 -2.30 15.32
CA LEU A 198 9.57 -1.77 13.99
C LEU A 198 10.78 -1.85 13.02
N ALA A 199 12.00 -1.80 13.56
CA ALA A 199 13.22 -1.99 12.78
C ALA A 199 13.35 -3.42 12.23
N ASP A 200 12.93 -4.44 12.97
CA ASP A 200 12.91 -5.82 12.49
C ASP A 200 11.94 -6.01 11.32
N VAL A 201 10.77 -5.35 11.41
CA VAL A 201 9.77 -5.32 10.34
C VAL A 201 10.35 -4.65 9.10
N ASP A 202 10.93 -3.45 9.22
CA ASP A 202 11.58 -2.75 8.10
C ASP A 202 12.67 -3.62 7.46
N ALA A 203 13.55 -4.21 8.26
CA ALA A 203 14.62 -5.06 7.75
C ALA A 203 14.10 -6.26 6.95
N ARG A 204 12.99 -6.87 7.38
CA ARG A 204 12.34 -7.98 6.65
C ARG A 204 11.68 -7.49 5.36
N VAL A 205 10.90 -6.41 5.42
CA VAL A 205 10.22 -5.84 4.25
C VAL A 205 11.24 -5.33 3.22
N ALA A 206 12.36 -4.78 3.66
CA ALA A 206 13.47 -4.35 2.81
C ALA A 206 14.21 -5.50 2.13
N ARG A 207 14.34 -6.68 2.79
CA ARG A 207 14.90 -7.89 2.14
C ARG A 207 14.04 -8.32 0.96
N GLU A 208 12.73 -8.30 1.11
CA GLU A 208 11.80 -8.62 0.02
C GLU A 208 11.78 -7.54 -1.05
N ALA A 209 11.86 -6.25 -0.68
CA ALA A 209 12.03 -5.16 -1.64
C ALA A 209 13.27 -5.38 -2.53
N LYS A 210 14.40 -5.80 -1.94
CA LYS A 210 15.61 -6.17 -2.69
C LYS A 210 15.41 -7.35 -3.64
N TRP A 211 14.53 -8.29 -3.32
CA TRP A 211 14.20 -9.41 -4.20
C TRP A 211 13.30 -8.95 -5.36
N ILE A 212 12.23 -8.19 -5.07
CA ILE A 212 11.35 -7.57 -6.08
C ILE A 212 12.16 -6.70 -7.05
N ALA A 213 13.12 -5.93 -6.53
CA ALA A 213 14.00 -5.08 -7.32
C ALA A 213 14.85 -5.85 -8.35
N ARG A 214 15.06 -7.16 -8.16
CA ARG A 214 15.86 -8.03 -9.04
C ARG A 214 15.01 -8.94 -9.94
N LEU A 215 13.69 -8.90 -9.83
CA LEU A 215 12.81 -9.71 -10.69
C LEU A 215 13.06 -9.40 -12.16
N PRO A 216 13.08 -10.40 -13.06
CA PRO A 216 13.28 -10.21 -14.49
C PRO A 216 11.97 -9.76 -15.17
N ILE A 217 11.37 -8.69 -14.65
CA ILE A 217 10.13 -8.04 -15.12
C ILE A 217 10.46 -6.64 -15.64
#